data_AF-A0A7W1R612-F1
#
_entry.id   AF-A0A7W1R612-F1
#
_cell.length_a   1.000
_cell.length_b   1.000
_cell.length_c   1.000
_cell.angle_alpha   90.00
_cell.angle_beta   90.00
_cell.angle_gamma   90.00
#
_symmetry.space_group_name_H-M   'P 1'
#
loop_
_entity.id
_entity.type
_entity.pdbx_description
1 polymer ?
#
loop_
_entity_poly.entity_id
_entity_poly.type
_entity_poly.pdbx_seq_one_letter_code
_entity_poly.pdbx_strand_id
1 'polypeptide(L)'
;MGEHSEHVEAPPTDDPIRPDLHRAPSVVVLNTGDGKGKSTAAFGVMVRAIARGWNVAVCQFIKSNEWKVGEEALGRQLGVDWHALGDGFTWNSDDLDTDRTHAESAWNVAAELIAGGEHQLVVLDELTYLCTWGWLDTDVVVKAIADRPTNVNIVVTGRDAPQALVDVADTVTEMRPIKHAYDRGIRAMRGIDY
;
A
#
# COMPACT_ATOMS: atom_id res chain seq x y z
N MET A 1 11.57 -40.48 2.62
CA MET A 1 10.68 -40.03 3.71
C MET A 1 11.53 -39.17 4.62
N GLY A 2 11.47 -37.85 4.44
CA GLY A 2 12.19 -36.91 5.30
C GLY A 2 11.31 -36.58 6.50
N GLU A 3 11.85 -36.76 7.70
CA GLU A 3 11.21 -36.43 8.96
C GLU A 3 10.97 -34.91 9.00
N HIS A 4 9.71 -34.48 8.82
CA HIS A 4 9.29 -33.16 9.26
C HIS A 4 9.22 -33.19 10.78
N SER A 5 10.31 -32.77 11.43
CA SER A 5 10.29 -32.42 12.85
C SER A 5 9.27 -31.29 13.03
N GLU A 6 8.12 -31.61 13.66
CA GLU A 6 7.17 -30.60 14.13
C GLU A 6 7.87 -29.75 15.20
N HIS A 7 8.43 -28.63 14.79
CA HIS A 7 8.91 -27.60 15.71
C HIS A 7 7.71 -26.93 16.35
N VAL A 8 7.16 -27.56 17.40
CA VAL A 8 6.22 -26.92 18.31
C VAL A 8 7.05 -26.15 19.33
N GLU A 9 7.20 -24.84 19.11
CA GLU A 9 7.84 -23.95 20.07
C GLU A 9 6.88 -23.68 21.25
N ALA A 10 7.39 -23.77 22.48
CA ALA A 10 6.58 -23.46 23.66
C ALA A 10 6.26 -21.94 23.68
N PRO A 11 5.05 -21.54 24.12
CA PRO A 11 4.70 -20.13 24.17
C PRO A 11 5.66 -19.37 25.11
N PRO A 12 6.04 -18.12 24.78
CA PRO A 12 6.85 -17.30 25.66
C PRO A 12 6.17 -17.15 27.03
N THR A 13 6.93 -17.32 28.11
CA THR A 13 6.45 -17.14 29.49
C THR A 13 6.77 -15.75 30.04
N ASP A 14 7.74 -15.07 29.44
CA ASP A 14 8.14 -13.72 29.81
C ASP A 14 7.39 -12.69 28.95
N ASP A 15 7.18 -11.50 29.51
CA ASP A 15 6.55 -10.39 28.78
C ASP A 15 7.49 -9.93 27.64
N PRO A 16 7.09 -10.07 26.36
CA PRO A 16 7.94 -9.70 25.22
C PRO A 16 8.01 -8.18 25.01
N ILE A 17 7.25 -7.39 25.77
CA ILE A 17 7.18 -5.94 25.60
C ILE A 17 8.50 -5.31 26.03
N ARG A 18 9.10 -4.53 25.12
CA ARG A 18 10.33 -3.80 25.46
C ARG A 18 10.03 -2.59 26.36
N PRO A 19 10.93 -2.24 27.30
CA PRO A 19 10.72 -1.11 28.20
C PRO A 19 10.98 0.27 27.55
N ASP A 20 11.63 0.32 26.39
CA ASP A 20 12.02 1.54 25.66
C ASP A 20 10.95 2.04 24.67
N LEU A 21 9.73 1.50 24.73
CA LEU A 21 8.65 1.88 23.82
C LEU A 21 8.20 3.32 24.04
N HIS A 22 8.03 4.06 22.95
CA HIS A 22 7.50 5.41 22.93
C HIS A 22 6.38 5.52 21.90
N ARG A 23 5.58 6.59 22.01
CA ARG A 23 4.51 6.87 21.04
C ARG A 23 5.05 7.69 19.88
N ALA A 24 4.87 7.20 18.66
CA ALA A 24 4.98 8.02 17.46
C ALA A 24 3.65 8.75 17.20
N PRO A 25 3.67 10.01 16.72
CA PRO A 25 2.45 10.75 16.38
C PRO A 25 1.79 10.21 15.10
N SER A 26 2.60 9.72 14.15
CA SER A 26 2.18 8.97 12.96
C SER A 26 3.28 8.02 12.49
N VAL A 27 2.93 7.09 11.61
CA VAL A 27 3.86 6.12 11.01
C VAL A 27 3.65 5.96 9.50
N VAL A 28 4.70 5.47 8.82
CA VAL A 28 4.70 5.02 7.43
C VAL A 28 4.87 3.51 7.38
N VAL A 29 3.95 2.82 6.72
CA VAL A 29 3.97 1.38 6.52
C VAL A 29 4.12 1.08 5.04
N LEU A 30 5.10 0.25 4.67
CA LEU A 30 5.32 -0.22 3.31
C LEU A 30 5.07 -1.72 3.23
N ASN A 31 4.09 -2.12 2.41
CA ASN A 31 3.80 -3.51 2.09
C ASN A 31 4.29 -3.83 0.67
N THR A 32 5.41 -4.54 0.56
CA THR A 32 6.03 -4.90 -0.72
C THR A 32 6.19 -6.41 -0.91
N GLY A 33 6.93 -6.85 -1.93
CA GLY A 33 7.18 -8.25 -2.25
C GLY A 33 6.17 -8.88 -3.21
N ASP A 34 6.48 -10.09 -3.65
CA ASP A 34 5.75 -10.74 -4.75
C ASP A 34 4.44 -11.45 -4.36
N GLY A 35 4.25 -11.64 -3.07
CA GLY A 35 3.12 -12.34 -2.49
C GLY A 35 1.82 -11.54 -2.58
N LYS A 36 0.72 -12.28 -2.59
CA LYS A 36 -0.62 -11.73 -2.39
C LYS A 36 -0.75 -11.23 -0.94
N GLY A 37 -1.35 -10.05 -0.78
CA GLY A 37 -1.74 -9.52 0.54
C GLY A 37 -1.51 -8.03 0.73
N LYS A 38 -0.74 -7.36 -0.15
CA LYS A 38 -0.23 -6.00 0.07
C LYS A 38 -1.37 -4.98 0.19
N SER A 39 -2.20 -4.90 -0.84
CA SER A 39 -3.37 -4.01 -0.88
C SER A 39 -4.42 -4.42 0.15
N THR A 40 -4.71 -5.71 0.30
CA THR A 40 -5.69 -6.17 1.30
C THR A 40 -5.26 -5.87 2.74
N ALA A 41 -3.97 -5.94 3.05
CA ALA A 41 -3.44 -5.50 4.35
C ALA A 41 -3.59 -3.98 4.53
N ALA A 42 -3.32 -3.18 3.50
CA ALA A 42 -3.53 -1.73 3.52
C ALA A 42 -5.00 -1.37 3.72
N PHE A 43 -5.92 -2.03 3.02
CA PHE A 43 -7.36 -1.83 3.20
C PHE A 43 -7.86 -2.35 4.56
N GLY A 44 -7.20 -3.36 5.14
CA GLY A 44 -7.42 -3.76 6.54
C GLY A 44 -7.08 -2.63 7.52
N VAL A 45 -6.00 -1.89 7.28
CA VAL A 45 -5.65 -0.69 8.07
C VAL A 45 -6.67 0.42 7.84
N MET A 46 -7.11 0.65 6.60
CA MET A 46 -8.20 1.59 6.28
C MET A 46 -9.45 1.29 7.10
N VAL A 47 -9.94 0.05 7.11
CA VAL A 47 -11.12 -0.35 7.90
C VAL A 47 -10.91 -0.09 9.39
N ARG A 48 -9.71 -0.37 9.92
CA ARG A 48 -9.37 -0.07 11.33
C ARG A 48 -9.42 1.43 11.61
N ALA A 49 -8.90 2.27 10.72
CA ALA A 49 -8.90 3.72 10.89
C ALA A 49 -10.32 4.30 10.84
N ILE A 50 -11.15 3.87 9.89
CA ILE A 50 -12.57 4.25 9.79
C ILE A 50 -13.32 3.89 11.08
N ALA A 51 -13.11 2.68 11.60
CA ALA A 51 -13.73 2.24 12.86
C ALA A 51 -13.31 3.07 14.09
N ARG A 52 -12.24 3.87 13.97
CA ARG A 52 -11.77 4.83 14.97
C ARG A 52 -12.17 6.28 14.66
N GLY A 53 -13.02 6.49 13.66
CA GLY A 53 -13.52 7.81 13.27
C GLY A 53 -12.47 8.68 12.59
N TRP A 54 -11.44 8.08 11.99
CA TRP A 54 -10.45 8.83 11.22
C TRP A 54 -10.99 9.14 9.83
N ASN A 55 -10.63 10.32 9.31
CA ASN A 55 -10.75 10.63 7.90
C ASN A 55 -9.66 9.86 7.15
N VAL A 56 -10.05 9.16 6.10
CA VAL A 56 -9.15 8.31 5.33
C VAL A 56 -9.24 8.68 3.85
N ALA A 57 -8.09 8.79 3.21
CA ALA A 57 -7.98 8.87 1.76
C ALA A 57 -7.29 7.64 1.19
N VAL A 58 -7.69 7.24 -0.01
CA VAL A 58 -7.05 6.16 -0.78
C VAL A 58 -6.73 6.69 -2.17
N CYS A 59 -5.47 6.64 -2.56
CA CYS A 59 -4.99 6.90 -3.91
C CYS A 59 -4.55 5.58 -4.52
N GLN A 60 -5.27 5.12 -5.56
CA GLN A 60 -4.96 3.87 -6.27
C GLN A 60 -4.37 4.20 -7.63
N PHE A 61 -3.10 3.87 -7.84
CA PHE A 61 -2.33 4.33 -9.01
C PHE A 61 -2.40 3.38 -10.21
N ILE A 62 -2.72 2.10 -9.99
CA ILE A 62 -2.87 1.11 -11.05
C ILE A 62 -4.25 0.49 -10.95
N LYS A 63 -5.02 0.53 -12.05
CA LYS A 63 -6.30 -0.15 -12.17
C LYS A 63 -6.38 -0.86 -13.50
N SER A 64 -6.99 -2.03 -13.48
CA SER A 64 -7.43 -2.70 -14.70
C SER A 64 -8.91 -2.41 -14.88
N ASN A 65 -9.30 -1.87 -16.05
CA ASN A 65 -10.68 -1.44 -16.36
C ASN A 65 -11.73 -2.55 -16.17
N GLU A 66 -11.32 -3.81 -16.11
CA GLU A 66 -12.18 -4.98 -15.91
C GLU A 66 -12.45 -5.30 -14.43
N TRP A 67 -11.70 -4.71 -13.49
CA TRP A 67 -11.67 -5.12 -12.09
C TRP A 67 -12.51 -4.18 -11.23
N LYS A 68 -13.65 -4.70 -10.76
CA LYS A 68 -14.47 -4.02 -9.76
C LYS A 68 -13.83 -4.25 -8.38
N VAL A 69 -13.08 -3.28 -7.89
CA VAL A 69 -12.46 -3.33 -6.56
C VAL A 69 -13.56 -3.27 -5.50
N GLY A 70 -13.80 -4.36 -4.78
CA GLY A 70 -14.81 -4.42 -3.73
C GLY A 70 -14.58 -3.41 -2.60
N GLU A 71 -13.31 -3.18 -2.26
CA GLU A 71 -12.88 -2.24 -1.22
C GLU A 71 -13.17 -0.78 -1.60
N GLU A 72 -13.11 -0.41 -2.89
CA GLU A 72 -13.51 0.92 -3.35
C GLU A 72 -15.00 1.17 -3.07
N ALA A 73 -15.84 0.20 -3.44
CA ALA A 73 -17.29 0.32 -3.26
C ALA A 73 -17.67 0.47 -1.78
N LEU A 74 -17.05 -0.35 -0.90
CA LEU A 74 -17.26 -0.26 0.53
C LEU A 74 -16.67 1.03 1.11
N GLY A 75 -15.44 1.39 0.73
CA GLY A 75 -14.75 2.58 1.21
C GLY A 75 -15.55 3.84 0.96
N ARG A 76 -16.05 4.03 -0.26
CA ARG A 76 -16.92 5.18 -0.61
C ARG A 76 -18.21 5.21 0.22
N GLN A 77 -18.84 4.06 0.47
CA GLN A 77 -20.02 3.99 1.36
C GLN A 77 -19.70 4.39 2.80
N LEU A 78 -18.48 4.12 3.25
CA LEU A 78 -17.99 4.46 4.58
C LEU A 78 -17.38 5.87 4.67
N GLY A 79 -17.43 6.66 3.60
CA GLY A 79 -16.94 8.05 3.59
C GLY A 79 -15.43 8.20 3.34
N VAL A 80 -14.75 7.17 2.83
CA VAL A 80 -13.35 7.28 2.38
C VAL A 80 -13.28 8.19 1.15
N ASP A 81 -12.35 9.13 1.17
CA ASP A 81 -12.01 9.92 -0.02
C ASP A 81 -11.16 9.08 -0.98
N TRP A 82 -11.83 8.44 -1.94
CA TRP A 82 -11.21 7.47 -2.83
C TRP A 82 -10.92 8.07 -4.21
N HIS A 83 -9.64 8.05 -4.57
CA HIS A 83 -9.08 8.53 -5.82
C HIS A 83 -8.55 7.36 -6.64
N ALA A 84 -9.32 6.94 -7.65
CA ALA A 84 -8.88 5.94 -8.63
C ALA A 84 -8.12 6.66 -9.75
N LEU A 85 -6.80 6.70 -9.65
CA LEU A 85 -5.92 7.52 -10.49
C LEU A 85 -5.29 6.71 -11.63
N GLY A 86 -5.61 5.41 -11.71
CA GLY A 86 -5.10 4.49 -12.72
C GLY A 86 -5.78 4.58 -14.10
N ASP A 87 -6.89 5.30 -14.21
CA ASP A 87 -7.66 5.47 -15.45
C ASP A 87 -6.89 6.39 -16.43
N GLY A 88 -5.87 5.83 -17.09
CA GLY A 88 -4.99 6.57 -18.00
C GLY A 88 -3.69 5.84 -18.36
N PHE A 89 -3.24 4.90 -17.52
CA PHE A 89 -2.09 4.05 -17.82
C PHE A 89 -2.52 2.90 -18.71
N THR A 90 -2.14 2.93 -19.99
CA THR A 90 -2.32 1.76 -20.85
C THR A 90 -1.02 0.97 -20.85
N TRP A 91 -1.09 -0.32 -20.52
CA TRP A 91 0.05 -1.26 -20.61
C TRP A 91 0.66 -1.37 -22.02
N ASN A 92 0.02 -0.76 -23.02
CA ASN A 92 0.40 -0.73 -24.43
C ASN A 92 0.75 0.70 -24.90
N SER A 93 1.04 1.64 -24.00
CA SER A 93 1.46 2.98 -24.38
C SER A 93 2.85 2.92 -25.02
N ASP A 94 2.94 3.29 -26.29
CA ASP A 94 4.22 3.51 -26.98
C ASP A 94 4.82 4.90 -26.64
N ASP A 95 4.19 5.66 -25.74
CA ASP A 95 4.55 7.04 -25.37
C ASP A 95 4.81 7.20 -23.87
N LEU A 96 6.08 7.05 -23.50
CA LEU A 96 6.59 7.18 -22.12
C LEU A 96 6.42 8.59 -21.54
N ASP A 97 6.39 9.64 -22.37
CA ASP A 97 6.26 11.02 -21.89
C ASP A 97 4.82 11.31 -21.44
N THR A 98 3.84 10.72 -22.12
CA THR A 98 2.42 10.75 -21.73
C THR A 98 2.20 10.01 -20.40
N ASP A 99 2.79 8.83 -20.22
CA ASP A 99 2.66 8.06 -18.97
C ASP A 99 3.30 8.78 -17.78
N ARG A 100 4.44 9.45 -17.98
CA ARG A 100 5.08 10.30 -16.96
C ARG A 100 4.16 11.44 -16.53
N THR A 101 3.55 12.13 -17.49
CA THR A 101 2.64 13.25 -17.21
C THR A 101 1.41 12.79 -16.42
N HIS A 102 0.86 11.61 -16.74
CA HIS A 102 -0.23 11.02 -15.97
C HIS A 102 0.19 10.60 -14.57
N ALA A 103 1.39 10.01 -14.41
CA ALA A 103 1.95 9.65 -13.10
C ALA A 103 2.18 10.88 -12.21
N GLU A 104 2.74 11.95 -12.75
CA GLU A 104 2.91 13.21 -12.04
C GLU A 104 1.56 13.83 -11.64
N SER A 105 0.56 13.78 -12.53
CA SER A 105 -0.78 14.30 -12.22
C SER A 105 -1.49 13.49 -11.14
N ALA A 106 -1.42 12.15 -11.22
CA ALA A 106 -1.92 11.25 -10.19
C ALA A 106 -1.21 11.49 -8.86
N TRP A 107 0.12 11.64 -8.88
CA TRP A 107 0.91 11.89 -7.70
C TRP A 107 0.56 13.22 -7.03
N ASN A 108 0.31 14.28 -7.80
CA ASN A 108 -0.06 15.59 -7.24
C ASN A 108 -1.31 15.50 -6.37
N VAL A 109 -2.32 14.72 -6.76
CA VAL A 109 -3.51 14.47 -5.92
C VAL A 109 -3.11 13.85 -4.57
N ALA A 110 -2.27 12.82 -4.59
CA ALA A 110 -1.80 12.18 -3.35
C ALA A 110 -0.96 13.12 -2.49
N ALA A 111 -0.07 13.89 -3.10
CA ALA A 111 0.78 14.86 -2.41
C ALA A 111 -0.05 15.97 -1.74
N GLU A 112 -1.10 16.47 -2.40
CA GLU A 112 -2.05 17.44 -1.83
C GLU A 112 -2.80 16.86 -0.62
N LEU A 113 -3.29 15.62 -0.72
CA LEU A 113 -3.97 14.94 0.39
C LEU A 113 -3.06 14.73 1.60
N ILE A 114 -1.80 14.36 1.37
CA ILE A 114 -0.78 14.22 2.42
C ILE A 114 -0.49 15.57 3.06
N ALA A 115 -0.17 16.59 2.25
CA ALA A 115 0.22 17.91 2.75
C ALA A 115 -0.93 18.64 3.46
N GLY A 116 -2.18 18.39 3.04
CA GLY A 116 -3.36 19.00 3.65
C GLY A 116 -3.59 18.59 5.11
N GLY A 117 -3.16 17.41 5.53
CA GLY A 117 -3.24 16.98 6.93
C GLY A 117 -4.65 16.64 7.46
N GLU A 118 -5.68 16.79 6.62
CA GLU A 118 -7.09 16.53 6.97
C GLU A 118 -7.42 15.04 7.12
N HIS A 119 -6.60 14.16 6.52
CA HIS A 119 -6.73 12.71 6.58
C HIS A 119 -5.68 12.12 7.51
N GLN A 120 -6.11 11.50 8.62
CA GLN A 120 -5.17 10.83 9.53
C GLN A 120 -4.53 9.57 8.92
N LEU A 121 -5.12 9.04 7.84
CA LEU A 121 -4.55 7.95 7.06
C LEU A 121 -4.69 8.24 5.56
N VAL A 122 -3.57 8.12 4.84
CA VAL A 122 -3.52 8.10 3.38
C VAL A 122 -2.95 6.75 2.91
N VAL A 123 -3.71 6.03 2.10
CA VAL A 123 -3.25 4.79 1.46
C VAL A 123 -2.80 5.10 0.03
N LEU A 124 -1.57 4.73 -0.30
CA LEU A 124 -0.95 4.89 -1.62
C LEU A 124 -0.82 3.49 -2.24
N ASP A 125 -1.91 3.02 -2.85
CA ASP A 125 -2.01 1.66 -3.37
C ASP A 125 -1.38 1.54 -4.75
N GLU A 126 -0.45 0.59 -4.89
CA GLU A 126 0.34 0.30 -6.08
C GLU A 126 1.24 1.46 -6.56
N LEU A 127 1.63 2.34 -5.63
CA LEU A 127 2.53 3.48 -5.90
C LEU A 127 3.91 3.04 -6.39
N THR A 128 4.42 1.91 -5.91
CA THR A 128 5.81 1.52 -6.21
C THR A 128 6.05 1.31 -7.71
N TYR A 129 5.04 0.98 -8.50
CA TYR A 129 5.18 0.83 -9.95
C TYR A 129 5.51 2.14 -10.65
N LEU A 130 4.91 3.27 -10.23
CA LEU A 130 5.24 4.58 -10.78
C LEU A 130 6.72 4.91 -10.58
N CYS A 131 7.26 4.55 -9.41
CA CYS A 131 8.67 4.74 -9.11
C CYS A 131 9.58 3.76 -9.88
N THR A 132 9.21 2.47 -9.89
CA THR A 132 10.02 1.39 -10.46
C THR A 132 10.14 1.49 -11.98
N TRP A 133 9.07 1.95 -12.64
CA TRP A 133 9.08 2.15 -14.09
C TRP A 133 9.60 3.53 -14.51
N GLY A 134 10.04 4.36 -13.55
CA GLY A 134 10.61 5.67 -13.82
C GLY A 134 9.60 6.72 -14.30
N TRP A 135 8.30 6.47 -14.11
CA TRP A 135 7.23 7.42 -14.43
C TRP A 135 7.13 8.53 -13.39
N LEU A 136 7.61 8.28 -12.18
CA LEU A 136 7.67 9.25 -11.09
C LEU A 136 9.04 9.17 -10.42
N ASP A 137 9.64 10.33 -10.17
CA ASP A 137 10.87 10.41 -9.40
C ASP A 137 10.62 9.97 -7.95
N THR A 138 11.38 8.97 -7.51
CA THR A 138 11.26 8.41 -6.16
C THR A 138 11.59 9.44 -5.09
N ASP A 139 12.53 10.36 -5.36
CA ASP A 139 12.94 11.36 -4.37
C ASP A 139 11.81 12.37 -4.09
N VAL A 140 10.98 12.67 -5.09
CA VAL A 140 9.78 13.50 -4.92
C VAL A 140 8.78 12.83 -3.97
N VAL A 141 8.60 11.52 -4.09
CA VAL A 141 7.72 10.72 -3.22
C VAL A 141 8.26 10.68 -1.79
N VAL A 142 9.53 10.31 -1.64
CA VAL A 142 10.19 10.22 -0.33
C VAL A 142 10.14 11.56 0.40
N LYS A 143 10.37 12.67 -0.31
CA LYS A 143 10.28 14.01 0.27
C LYS A 143 8.89 14.31 0.82
N ALA A 144 7.83 14.04 0.07
CA ALA A 144 6.46 14.28 0.55
C ALA A 144 6.10 13.41 1.76
N ILE A 145 6.55 12.15 1.78
CA ILE A 145 6.33 11.23 2.91
C ILE A 145 7.08 11.71 4.16
N ALA A 146 8.32 12.20 4.00
CA ALA A 146 9.14 12.70 5.09
C ALA A 146 8.61 14.02 5.66
N ASP A 147 8.14 14.91 4.80
CA ASP A 147 7.64 16.25 5.16
C ASP A 147 6.16 16.26 5.60
N ARG A 148 5.50 15.09 5.64
CA ARG A 148 4.07 14.98 5.95
C ARG A 148 3.72 15.60 7.32
N PRO A 149 2.50 16.13 7.50
CA PRO A 149 2.03 16.54 8.81
C PRO A 149 2.10 15.39 9.83
N THR A 150 2.46 15.73 11.08
CA THR A 150 2.74 14.73 12.13
C THR A 150 1.56 13.82 12.51
N ASN A 151 0.33 14.18 12.14
CA ASN A 151 -0.88 13.40 12.36
C ASN A 151 -1.25 12.48 11.19
N VAL A 152 -0.52 12.54 10.07
CA VAL A 152 -0.81 11.78 8.85
C VAL A 152 -0.02 10.48 8.85
N ASN A 153 -0.73 9.36 8.86
CA ASN A 153 -0.17 8.02 8.67
C ASN A 153 -0.24 7.67 7.19
N ILE A 154 0.75 6.94 6.69
CA ILE A 154 0.81 6.53 5.28
C ILE A 154 0.96 5.02 5.19
N VAL A 155 0.19 4.39 4.30
CA VAL A 155 0.40 2.98 3.91
C VAL A 155 0.68 2.93 2.42
N VAL A 156 1.87 2.46 2.05
CA VAL A 156 2.31 2.28 0.66
C VAL A 156 2.24 0.81 0.29
N THR A 157 1.79 0.50 -0.92
CA THR A 157 1.81 -0.87 -1.44
C THR A 157 2.44 -0.94 -2.83
N GLY A 158 2.90 -2.15 -3.16
CA GLY A 158 3.29 -2.55 -4.51
C GLY A 158 4.58 -3.37 -4.54
N ARG A 159 4.93 -3.93 -5.69
CA ARG A 159 6.13 -4.77 -5.86
C ARG A 159 7.39 -3.93 -5.96
N ASP A 160 8.55 -4.56 -5.73
CA ASP A 160 9.87 -4.02 -6.04
C ASP A 160 10.12 -2.60 -5.50
N ALA A 161 9.69 -2.34 -4.26
CA ALA A 161 9.80 -1.00 -3.68
C ALA A 161 11.26 -0.49 -3.71
N PRO A 162 11.51 0.71 -4.28
CA PRO A 162 12.83 1.33 -4.25
C PRO A 162 13.38 1.44 -2.83
N GLN A 163 14.70 1.29 -2.67
CA GLN A 163 15.38 1.33 -1.36
C GLN A 163 15.06 2.63 -0.60
N ALA A 164 14.94 3.76 -1.29
CA ALA A 164 14.61 5.04 -0.64
C ALA A 164 13.21 5.03 0.02
N LEU A 165 12.24 4.28 -0.51
CA LEU A 165 10.94 4.08 0.14
C LEU A 165 11.03 3.14 1.35
N VAL A 166 11.92 2.15 1.28
CA VAL A 166 12.20 1.26 2.42
C VAL A 166 12.82 2.06 3.57
N ASP A 167 13.77 2.95 3.25
CA ASP A 167 14.51 3.74 4.23
C ASP A 167 13.65 4.79 4.96
N VAL A 168 12.66 5.38 4.27
CA VAL A 168 11.76 6.38 4.86
C VAL A 168 10.59 5.75 5.64
N ALA A 169 10.36 4.44 5.51
CA ALA A 169 9.24 3.75 6.16
C ALA A 169 9.59 3.32 7.59
N ASP A 170 8.66 3.52 8.53
CA ASP A 170 8.80 3.05 9.92
C ASP A 170 8.59 1.53 10.03
N THR A 171 7.85 0.94 9.10
CA THR A 171 7.59 -0.50 9.05
C THR A 171 7.56 -0.97 7.61
N VAL A 172 8.33 -2.00 7.30
CA VAL A 172 8.36 -2.63 5.98
C VAL A 172 8.04 -4.10 6.12
N THR A 173 7.07 -4.57 5.34
CA THR A 173 6.75 -6.00 5.22
C THR A 173 6.94 -6.45 3.79
N GLU A 174 7.82 -7.43 3.59
CA GLU A 174 7.97 -8.13 2.32
C GLU A 174 7.08 -9.38 2.31
N MET A 175 6.01 -9.34 1.53
CA MET A 175 5.12 -10.48 1.34
C MET A 175 5.76 -11.45 0.36
N ARG A 176 6.31 -12.55 0.87
CA ARG A 176 6.90 -13.61 0.05
C ARG A 176 5.87 -14.69 -0.27
N PRO A 177 5.70 -15.08 -1.56
CA PRO A 177 4.77 -16.14 -1.92
C PRO A 177 5.36 -17.50 -1.52
N ILE A 178 4.92 -18.07 -0.39
CA ILE A 178 5.26 -19.46 -0.04
C ILE A 178 4.54 -20.43 -0.98
N LYS A 179 3.27 -20.12 -1.32
CA LYS A 179 2.47 -20.75 -2.36
C LYS A 179 1.47 -19.74 -2.89
N HIS A 180 1.10 -19.84 -4.17
CA HIS A 180 -0.01 -19.08 -4.73
C HIS A 180 -0.98 -20.00 -5.49
N ALA A 181 -2.28 -19.68 -5.48
CA ALA A 181 -3.30 -20.49 -6.15
C ALA A 181 -3.12 -20.49 -7.68
N TYR A 182 -2.67 -19.36 -8.23
CA TYR A 182 -2.37 -19.19 -9.65
C TYR A 182 -1.33 -20.21 -10.16
N ASP A 183 -0.31 -20.55 -9.37
CA ASP A 183 0.74 -21.50 -9.75
C ASP A 183 0.20 -22.91 -9.98
N ARG A 184 -1.02 -23.18 -9.51
CA ARG A 184 -1.76 -24.43 -9.71
C ARG A 184 -2.87 -24.30 -10.77
N GLY A 185 -2.91 -23.20 -11.53
CA GLY A 185 -3.91 -22.93 -12.54
C GLY A 185 -5.28 -22.51 -12.00
N ILE A 186 -5.39 -22.13 -10.72
CA ILE A 186 -6.63 -21.61 -10.16
C ILE A 186 -6.78 -20.14 -10.59
N ARG A 187 -7.90 -19.83 -11.24
CA ARG A 187 -8.24 -18.47 -11.68
C ARG A 187 -8.64 -17.57 -10.50
N ALA A 188 -8.50 -16.27 -10.70
CA ALA A 188 -8.96 -15.26 -9.75
C ALA A 188 -10.45 -15.43 -9.41
N MET A 189 -10.79 -15.26 -8.14
CA MET A 189 -12.14 -15.43 -7.60
C MET A 189 -12.63 -14.12 -6.99
N ARG A 190 -13.85 -13.71 -7.39
CA ARG A 190 -14.54 -12.56 -6.81
C ARG A 190 -14.74 -12.74 -5.29
N GLY A 191 -14.43 -11.70 -4.52
CA GLY A 191 -14.44 -11.68 -3.06
C GLY A 191 -13.17 -12.23 -2.41
N ILE A 192 -12.22 -12.74 -3.20
CA ILE A 192 -10.94 -13.27 -2.71
C ILE A 192 -9.76 -12.54 -3.36
N ASP A 193 -9.79 -12.39 -4.67
CA ASP A 193 -8.73 -11.74 -5.45
C ASP A 193 -9.14 -10.36 -5.97
N TYR A 194 -10.45 -10.08 -6.03
CA TYR A 194 -11.05 -8.80 -6.42
C TYR A 194 -12.52 -8.66 -6.00
#